data_AF-A0A368JRI5-F1
#
_entry.id   AF-A0A368JRI5-F1
#
_cell.length_a   1.000
_cell.length_b   1.000
_cell.length_c   1.000
_cell.angle_alpha   90.00
_cell.angle_beta   90.00
_cell.angle_gamma   90.00
#
_symmetry.space_group_name_H-M   'P 1'
#
loop_
_entity.id
_entity.type
_entity.pdbx_description
1 polymer ?
#
loop_
_entity_poly.entity_id
_entity_poly.type
_entity_poly.pdbx_seq_one_letter_code
_entity_poly.pdbx_strand_id
1 'polypeptide(L)'
;MNAQLCSQFRIGLLFLLLALLEACQTPVAEAPENLIPEAKMAQILTEIHLAEARVTKLNRISQDSNTLIYKHLEKQIFRKYQVDTAAYSKSYTYYSSDPEQLAEIYKKVTEALERRKKTTDTSSVKKSKLPTRLKNLTK
;
A
#
# COMPACT_ATOMS: atom_id res chain seq x y z
N MET A 1 -8.78 55.33 -2.63
CA MET A 1 -8.43 54.38 -3.70
C MET A 1 -8.29 52.91 -3.22
N ASN A 2 -8.75 52.55 -2.01
CA ASN A 2 -8.49 51.23 -1.40
C ASN A 2 -9.72 50.31 -1.33
N ALA A 3 -10.93 50.87 -1.40
CA ALA A 3 -12.18 50.11 -1.33
C ALA A 3 -12.49 49.31 -2.61
N GLN A 4 -12.17 49.86 -3.79
CA GLN A 4 -12.32 49.16 -5.07
C GLN A 4 -11.35 47.97 -5.17
N LEU A 5 -10.10 48.12 -4.71
CA LEU A 5 -9.12 47.03 -4.73
C LEU A 5 -9.54 45.87 -3.81
N CYS A 6 -10.11 46.19 -2.64
CA CYS A 6 -10.62 45.19 -1.69
C CYS A 6 -11.86 44.44 -2.23
N SER A 7 -12.74 45.13 -2.98
CA SER A 7 -13.89 44.51 -3.65
C SER A 7 -13.48 43.53 -4.76
N GLN A 8 -12.49 43.91 -5.59
CA GLN A 8 -11.98 43.04 -6.66
C GLN A 8 -11.29 41.79 -6.12
N PHE A 9 -10.55 41.90 -5.00
CA PHE A 9 -9.96 40.74 -4.33
C PHE A 9 -11.02 39.80 -3.73
N ARG A 10 -12.13 40.33 -3.20
CA ARG A 10 -13.24 39.52 -2.69
C ARG A 10 -13.97 38.75 -3.79
N ILE A 11 -14.19 39.38 -4.94
CA ILE A 11 -14.81 38.74 -6.10
C ILE A 11 -13.88 37.66 -6.66
N GLY A 12 -12.58 37.93 -6.81
CA GLY A 12 -11.59 36.94 -7.25
C GLY A 12 -11.50 35.74 -6.30
N LEU A 13 -11.55 35.97 -4.99
CA LEU A 13 -11.56 34.90 -3.99
C LEU A 13 -12.85 34.05 -4.07
N LEU A 14 -14.00 34.68 -4.31
CA LEU A 14 -15.28 33.99 -4.48
C LEU A 14 -15.31 33.13 -5.75
N PHE A 15 -14.77 33.63 -6.87
CA PHE A 15 -14.63 32.87 -8.12
C PHE A 15 -13.65 31.71 -7.98
N LEU A 16 -12.53 31.90 -7.27
CA LEU A 16 -11.59 30.82 -6.96
C LEU A 16 -12.26 29.74 -6.10
N LEU A 17 -12.98 30.14 -5.06
CA LEU A 17 -13.77 29.23 -4.21
C LEU A 17 -14.80 28.45 -5.02
N LEU A 18 -15.52 29.10 -5.95
CA LEU A 18 -16.51 28.45 -6.80
C LEU A 18 -15.87 27.45 -7.80
N ALA A 19 -14.72 27.80 -8.38
CA ALA A 19 -13.97 26.92 -9.29
C ALA A 19 -13.43 25.67 -8.58
N LEU A 20 -13.19 25.74 -7.26
CA LEU A 20 -12.76 24.59 -6.44
C LEU A 20 -13.89 23.56 -6.20
N LEU A 21 -15.18 23.92 -6.32
CA LEU A 21 -16.28 22.96 -6.16
C LEU A 21 -16.42 21.98 -7.33
N GLU A 22 -16.04 22.38 -8.53
CA GLU A 22 -16.16 21.55 -9.75
C GLU A 22 -15.00 20.55 -9.90
N ALA A 23 -13.94 20.66 -9.10
CA ALA A 23 -12.74 19.82 -9.20
C ALA A 23 -12.94 18.38 -8.64
N CYS A 24 -14.06 18.09 -7.99
CA CYS A 24 -14.26 16.85 -7.25
C CYS A 24 -14.84 15.69 -8.08
N GLN A 25 -15.28 15.94 -9.32
CA GLN A 25 -15.83 14.89 -10.17
C GLN A 25 -14.71 14.20 -10.95
N THR A 26 -14.10 13.18 -10.33
CA THR A 26 -13.23 12.24 -11.05
C THR A 26 -14.09 11.11 -11.62
N PRO A 27 -14.08 10.88 -12.95
CA PRO A 27 -14.79 9.75 -13.52
C PRO A 27 -14.14 8.44 -13.07
N VAL A 28 -14.97 7.44 -12.75
CA VAL A 28 -14.51 6.08 -12.48
C VAL A 28 -13.80 5.56 -13.73
N ALA A 29 -12.60 5.02 -13.56
CA ALA A 29 -11.83 4.49 -14.67
C ALA A 29 -12.47 3.21 -15.21
N GLU A 30 -12.38 3.00 -16.51
CA GLU A 30 -12.83 1.76 -17.15
C GLU A 30 -12.00 0.56 -16.69
N ALA A 31 -12.66 -0.58 -16.50
CA ALA A 31 -11.99 -1.82 -16.10
C ALA A 31 -11.05 -2.31 -17.23
N PRO A 32 -9.74 -2.54 -16.95
CA PRO A 32 -8.82 -3.07 -17.95
C PRO A 32 -9.13 -4.54 -18.26
N GLU A 33 -8.82 -4.99 -19.49
CA GLU A 33 -9.03 -6.39 -19.91
C GLU A 33 -8.37 -7.42 -18.99
N ASN A 34 -7.18 -7.09 -18.47
CA ASN A 34 -6.42 -7.94 -17.54
C ASN A 34 -6.56 -7.45 -16.09
N LEU A 35 -7.78 -7.12 -15.66
CA LEU A 35 -8.05 -6.70 -14.29
C LEU A 35 -7.68 -7.79 -13.29
N ILE A 36 -6.80 -7.47 -12.35
CA ILE A 36 -6.42 -8.34 -11.25
C ILE A 36 -7.60 -8.41 -10.27
N PRO A 37 -8.15 -9.59 -9.95
CA PRO A 37 -9.25 -9.70 -9.01
C PRO A 37 -8.90 -9.12 -7.64
N GLU A 38 -9.86 -8.47 -6.98
CA GLU A 38 -9.64 -7.77 -5.70
C GLU A 38 -8.95 -8.62 -4.63
N ALA A 39 -9.35 -9.89 -4.48
CA ALA A 39 -8.76 -10.79 -3.51
C ALA A 39 -7.27 -11.05 -3.80
N LYS A 40 -6.92 -11.18 -5.08
CA LYS A 40 -5.53 -11.32 -5.55
C LYS A 40 -4.77 -10.00 -5.37
N MET A 41 -5.40 -8.87 -5.65
CA MET A 41 -4.83 -7.54 -5.42
C MET A 41 -4.50 -7.33 -3.94
N ALA A 42 -5.42 -7.67 -3.02
CA ALA A 42 -5.18 -7.59 -1.58
C ALA A 42 -3.99 -8.45 -1.14
N GLN A 43 -3.82 -9.65 -1.71
CA GLN A 43 -2.65 -10.50 -1.42
C GLN A 43 -1.34 -9.91 -1.96
N ILE A 44 -1.36 -9.31 -3.14
CA ILE A 44 -0.21 -8.61 -3.74
C ILE A 44 0.17 -7.40 -2.88
N LEU A 45 -0.78 -6.52 -2.56
CA LEU A 45 -0.55 -5.33 -1.73
C LEU A 45 -0.03 -5.69 -0.33
N THR A 46 -0.55 -6.77 0.27
CA THR A 46 -0.03 -7.28 1.54
C THR A 46 1.46 -7.62 1.45
N GLU A 47 1.89 -8.28 0.37
CA GLU A 47 3.30 -8.64 0.19
C GLU A 47 4.17 -7.43 -0.18
N ILE A 48 3.64 -6.47 -0.94
CA ILE A 48 4.30 -5.19 -1.25
C ILE A 48 4.61 -4.42 0.04
N HIS A 49 3.62 -4.22 0.90
CA HIS A 49 3.82 -3.51 2.17
C HIS A 49 4.77 -4.24 3.12
N LEU A 50 4.77 -5.58 3.10
CA LEU A 50 5.75 -6.36 3.85
C LEU A 50 7.17 -6.23 3.28
N ALA A 51 7.32 -6.17 1.95
CA ALA A 51 8.61 -5.93 1.31
C ALA A 51 9.14 -4.54 1.63
N GLU A 52 8.30 -3.51 1.53
CA GLU A 52 8.61 -2.14 1.91
C GLU A 52 9.04 -2.05 3.39
N ALA A 53 8.26 -2.62 4.31
CA ALA A 53 8.60 -2.64 5.73
C ALA A 53 9.95 -3.33 6.02
N ARG A 54 10.27 -4.42 5.29
CA ARG A 54 11.58 -5.09 5.39
C ARG A 54 12.70 -4.18 4.93
N VAL A 55 12.54 -3.52 3.77
CA VAL A 55 13.55 -2.61 3.21
C VAL A 55 13.76 -1.41 4.12
N THR A 56 12.70 -0.78 4.61
CA THR A 56 12.77 0.35 5.55
C THR A 56 13.50 -0.03 6.83
N LYS A 57 13.29 -1.25 7.34
CA LYS A 57 14.00 -1.75 8.53
C LYS A 57 15.50 -1.96 8.30
N LEU A 58 15.96 -2.12 7.06
CA LEU A 58 17.38 -2.28 6.77
C LEU A 58 18.19 -1.04 7.14
N ASN A 59 17.60 0.17 7.09
CA ASN A 59 18.00 1.53 7.54
C ASN A 59 19.51 1.91 7.68
N ARG A 60 20.41 1.08 7.17
CA ARG A 60 21.88 1.12 7.30
C ARG A 60 22.55 1.11 5.92
N ILE A 61 21.75 1.08 4.86
CA ILE A 61 22.18 1.11 3.47
C ILE A 61 21.66 2.40 2.84
N SER A 62 22.37 2.93 1.84
CA SER A 62 21.96 4.12 1.11
C SER A 62 20.56 3.98 0.50
N GLN A 63 19.88 5.10 0.25
CA GLN A 63 18.56 5.15 -0.37
C GLN A 63 18.53 4.45 -1.74
N ASP A 64 19.58 4.62 -2.54
CA ASP A 64 19.70 3.96 -3.85
C ASP A 64 19.70 2.44 -3.71
N SER A 65 20.43 1.92 -2.73
CA SER A 65 20.50 0.49 -2.45
C SER A 65 19.14 -0.04 -1.98
N ASN A 66 18.46 0.68 -1.10
CA ASN A 66 17.10 0.32 -0.66
C ASN A 66 16.12 0.25 -1.83
N THR A 67 16.22 1.19 -2.76
CA THR A 67 15.41 1.22 -3.99
C THR A 67 15.66 -0.01 -4.87
N LEU A 68 16.93 -0.41 -5.06
CA LEU A 68 17.27 -1.61 -5.82
C LEU A 68 16.74 -2.89 -5.16
N ILE A 69 16.87 -2.99 -3.83
CA ILE A 69 16.36 -4.14 -3.07
C ILE A 69 14.83 -4.22 -3.18
N TYR A 70 14.13 -3.09 -3.01
CA TYR A 70 12.68 -3.03 -3.15
C TYR A 70 12.24 -3.48 -4.55
N LYS A 71 12.83 -2.93 -5.62
CA LYS A 71 12.51 -3.33 -7.00
C LYS A 71 12.74 -4.82 -7.25
N HIS A 72 13.77 -5.39 -6.64
CA HIS A 72 14.01 -6.84 -6.73
C HIS A 72 12.88 -7.63 -6.07
N LEU A 73 12.49 -7.26 -4.84
CA LEU A 73 11.39 -7.91 -4.11
C LEU A 73 10.05 -7.76 -4.81
N GLU A 74 9.73 -6.57 -5.31
CA GLU A 74 8.51 -6.28 -6.07
C GLU A 74 8.42 -7.18 -7.31
N LYS A 75 9.51 -7.31 -8.08
CA LYS A 75 9.57 -8.23 -9.22
C LYS A 75 9.34 -9.69 -8.81
N GLN A 76 9.84 -10.12 -7.66
CA GLN A 76 9.58 -11.47 -7.15
C GLN A 76 8.11 -11.65 -6.75
N ILE A 77 7.49 -10.64 -6.15
CA ILE A 77 6.06 -10.65 -5.80
C ILE A 77 5.21 -10.80 -7.06
N PHE A 78 5.45 -9.98 -8.08
CA PHE A 78 4.70 -10.06 -9.35
C PHE A 78 4.86 -11.41 -10.03
N ARG A 79 6.07 -11.99 -10.02
CA ARG A 79 6.31 -13.36 -10.51
C ARG A 79 5.53 -14.40 -9.71
N LYS A 80 5.52 -14.32 -8.38
CA LYS A 80 4.79 -15.24 -7.48
C LYS A 80 3.30 -15.27 -7.79
N TYR A 81 2.71 -14.12 -8.12
CA TYR A 81 1.29 -14.01 -8.44
C TYR A 81 0.99 -14.13 -9.94
N GLN A 82 1.99 -14.36 -10.80
CA GLN A 82 1.82 -14.41 -12.25
C GLN A 82 1.10 -13.17 -12.79
N VAL A 83 1.62 -12.00 -12.40
CA VAL A 83 1.11 -10.69 -12.79
C VAL A 83 2.26 -9.91 -13.41
N ASP A 84 1.98 -9.18 -14.48
CA ASP A 84 2.93 -8.22 -15.04
C ASP A 84 2.71 -6.82 -14.42
N THR A 85 3.72 -5.97 -14.51
CA THR A 85 3.69 -4.62 -13.92
C THR A 85 2.61 -3.73 -14.54
N ALA A 86 2.28 -3.90 -15.82
CA ALA A 86 1.28 -3.10 -16.51
C ALA A 86 -0.15 -3.49 -16.08
N ALA A 87 -0.44 -4.78 -15.95
CA ALA A 87 -1.69 -5.31 -15.41
C ALA A 87 -1.88 -4.84 -13.96
N TYR A 88 -0.82 -4.89 -13.13
CA TYR A 88 -0.85 -4.33 -11.78
C TYR A 88 -1.17 -2.83 -11.78
N SER A 89 -0.40 -2.04 -12.54
CA SER A 89 -0.57 -0.59 -12.59
C SER A 89 -1.97 -0.19 -13.06
N LYS A 90 -2.47 -0.79 -14.15
CA LYS A 90 -3.82 -0.53 -14.66
C LYS A 90 -4.91 -0.95 -13.67
N SER A 91 -4.77 -2.11 -13.05
CA SER A 91 -5.73 -2.58 -12.05
C SER A 91 -5.73 -1.69 -10.81
N TYR A 92 -4.55 -1.26 -10.35
CA TYR A 92 -4.43 -0.36 -9.21
C TYR A 92 -5.06 1.01 -9.51
N THR A 93 -4.84 1.56 -10.71
CA THR A 93 -5.49 2.80 -11.16
C THR A 93 -7.02 2.65 -11.21
N TYR A 94 -7.51 1.53 -11.74
CA TYR A 94 -8.94 1.20 -11.74
C TYR A 94 -9.51 1.22 -10.32
N TYR A 95 -8.93 0.45 -9.40
CA TYR A 95 -9.36 0.43 -8.01
C TYR A 95 -9.23 1.79 -7.33
N SER A 96 -8.20 2.58 -7.65
CA SER A 96 -8.01 3.89 -7.05
C SER A 96 -8.98 4.96 -7.54
N SER A 97 -9.69 4.70 -8.64
CA SER A 97 -10.75 5.58 -9.14
C SER A 97 -12.09 5.40 -8.41
N ASP A 98 -12.25 4.30 -7.67
CA ASP A 98 -13.39 4.03 -6.81
C ASP A 98 -12.93 3.87 -5.34
N PRO A 99 -13.07 4.92 -4.51
CA PRO A 99 -12.64 4.89 -3.12
C PRO A 99 -13.29 3.79 -2.27
N GLU A 100 -14.55 3.43 -2.54
CA GLU A 100 -15.25 2.38 -1.80
C GLU A 100 -14.64 1.02 -2.12
N GLN A 101 -14.43 0.73 -3.40
CA GLN A 101 -13.81 -0.52 -3.85
C GLN A 101 -12.36 -0.66 -3.34
N LEU A 102 -11.58 0.44 -3.37
CA LEU A 102 -10.22 0.43 -2.82
C LEU A 102 -10.23 0.18 -1.30
N ALA A 103 -11.18 0.78 -0.57
CA ALA A 103 -11.32 0.58 0.87
C ALA A 103 -11.60 -0.89 1.22
N GLU A 104 -12.41 -1.59 0.43
CA GLU A 104 -12.65 -3.03 0.62
C GLU A 104 -11.39 -3.88 0.41
N ILE A 105 -10.58 -3.54 -0.59
CA ILE A 105 -9.27 -4.20 -0.80
C ILE A 105 -8.37 -3.96 0.41
N TYR A 106 -8.26 -2.73 0.91
CA TYR A 106 -7.41 -2.42 2.07
C TYR A 106 -7.92 -3.03 3.38
N LYS A 107 -9.23 -3.24 3.53
CA LYS A 107 -9.78 -4.04 4.63
C LYS A 107 -9.21 -5.46 4.59
N LYS A 108 -9.21 -6.12 3.42
CA LYS A 108 -8.63 -7.46 3.24
C LYS A 108 -7.11 -7.48 3.49
N VAL A 109 -6.39 -6.43 3.10
CA VAL A 109 -4.94 -6.26 3.40
C VAL A 109 -4.70 -6.20 4.91
N THR A 110 -5.47 -5.35 5.61
CA THR A 110 -5.35 -5.17 7.06
C THR A 110 -5.61 -6.49 7.80
N GLU A 111 -6.68 -7.19 7.45
CA GLU A 111 -6.98 -8.50 8.00
C GLU A 111 -5.86 -9.53 7.75
N ALA A 112 -5.24 -9.52 6.56
CA ALA A 112 -4.13 -10.41 6.24
C ALA A 112 -2.89 -10.12 7.08
N LEU A 113 -2.57 -8.84 7.32
CA LEU A 113 -1.47 -8.43 8.19
C LEU A 113 -1.72 -8.82 9.64
N GLU A 114 -2.93 -8.61 10.16
CA GLU A 114 -3.30 -8.99 11.53
C GLU A 114 -3.24 -10.50 11.76
N ARG A 115 -3.67 -11.31 10.77
CA ARG A 115 -3.48 -12.77 10.82
C ARG A 115 -2.01 -13.15 10.93
N ARG A 116 -1.13 -12.51 10.16
CA ARG A 116 0.33 -12.79 10.18
C ARG A 116 0.99 -12.37 11.49
N LYS A 117 0.59 -11.25 12.08
CA LYS A 117 1.07 -10.83 13.42
C LYS A 117 0.75 -11.90 14.47
N LYS A 118 -0.52 -12.32 14.57
CA LYS A 118 -0.95 -13.37 15.52
C LYS A 118 -0.15 -14.67 15.37
N THR A 119 0.12 -15.11 14.14
CA THR A 119 0.95 -16.31 13.91
C THR A 119 2.40 -16.14 14.39
N THR A 120 2.94 -14.92 14.29
CA THR A 120 4.30 -14.61 14.74
C THR A 120 4.39 -14.58 16.26
N ASP A 121 3.40 -13.99 16.93
CA ASP A 121 3.33 -13.93 18.40
C ASP A 121 3.12 -15.32 19.03
N THR A 122 2.34 -16.19 18.39
CA THR A 122 2.16 -17.57 18.86
C THR A 122 3.46 -18.38 18.70
N SER A 123 4.26 -18.07 17.68
CA SER A 123 5.54 -18.72 17.40
C SER A 123 6.66 -18.29 18.36
N SER A 124 6.67 -17.03 18.82
CA SER A 124 7.62 -16.54 19.83
C SER A 124 7.34 -17.11 21.22
N VAL A 125 6.07 -17.31 21.59
CA VAL A 125 5.65 -17.99 22.83
C VAL A 125 6.04 -19.49 22.84
N LYS A 126 6.08 -20.16 21.68
CA LYS A 126 6.52 -21.57 21.60
C LYS A 126 8.04 -21.72 21.67
N LYS A 127 8.80 -20.72 21.19
CA LYS A 127 10.27 -20.70 21.22
C LYS A 127 10.85 -20.44 22.62
N SER A 128 10.13 -19.74 23.49
CA SER A 128 10.50 -19.56 24.92
C SER A 128 10.30 -20.83 25.76
N LYS A 129 9.49 -21.77 25.29
CA LYS A 129 9.37 -23.14 25.83
C LYS A 129 10.22 -24.14 25.01
N LEU A 130 11.50 -23.84 24.77
CA LEU A 130 12.42 -24.86 24.26
C LEU A 130 12.64 -25.90 25.39
N PRO A 131 12.38 -27.20 25.16
CA PRO A 131 12.44 -28.19 26.24
C PRO A 131 13.83 -28.22 26.85
N THR A 132 13.89 -28.14 28.17
CA THR A 132 15.06 -28.22 29.06
C THR A 132 16.01 -29.39 28.77
N ARG A 133 15.62 -30.33 27.90
CA ARG A 133 16.31 -31.59 27.56
C ARG A 133 17.63 -31.44 26.79
N LEU A 134 17.92 -30.28 26.20
CA LEU A 134 19.20 -30.06 25.49
C LEU A 134 20.35 -29.54 26.38
N LYS A 135 20.10 -29.27 27.68
CA LYS A 135 21.15 -28.82 28.61
C LYS A 135 22.09 -29.93 29.08
N ASN A 136 21.85 -31.18 28.66
CA ASN A 136 22.51 -32.37 29.19
C ASN A 136 23.44 -33.04 28.17
N LEU A 137 23.65 -32.45 26.99
CA LEU A 137 24.49 -33.01 25.92
C LEU A 137 25.87 -32.32 25.79
N THR A 138 26.22 -31.47 26.75
CA THR A 138 27.55 -30.86 26.88
C THR A 138 28.10 -31.09 28.28
N LYS A 139 28.10 -32.34 28.73
CA LYS A 139 28.95 -32.79 29.84
C LYS A 139 29.60 -34.11 29.47
#